data_AF-A0A2M7DG92-F1
#
_entry.id   AF-A0A2M7DG92-F1
#
_cell.length_a   1.000
_cell.length_b   1.000
_cell.length_c   1.000
_cell.angle_alpha   90.00
_cell.angle_beta   90.00
_cell.angle_gamma   90.00
#
_symmetry.space_group_name_H-M   'P 1'
#
loop_
_entity.id
_entity.type
_entity.pdbx_description
1 polymer ?
#
loop_
_entity_poly.entity_id
_entity_poly.type
_entity_poly.pdbx_seq_one_letter_code
_entity_poly.pdbx_strand_id
1 'polypeptide(L)'
;MNPIFIKREIQFLVWLLMFTLLLFVVHWYILFHFYSDITLVLPLWSIYGFHFITVFLVYSIINFKESEGNKNVFILFMGATLIKMILTIVFLLPILLKPNDNATLEVFNFFIPYFLFLAFEIVQITFFLKENQDRNK
;
A
#
# COMPACT_ATOMS: atom_id res chain seq x y z
N MET A 1 13.17 8.82 20.90
CA MET A 1 12.48 7.89 19.97
C MET A 1 13.29 6.62 19.87
N ASN A 2 12.66 5.45 19.74
CA ASN A 2 13.37 4.16 19.65
C ASN A 2 14.24 4.15 18.38
N PRO A 3 15.58 3.99 18.47
CA PRO A 3 16.48 4.04 17.32
C PRO A 3 16.22 2.88 16.33
N ILE A 4 15.74 1.74 16.83
CA ILE A 4 15.38 0.58 16.03
C ILE A 4 14.15 0.91 15.15
N PHE A 5 13.14 1.56 15.75
CA PHE A 5 11.95 2.03 15.03
C PHE A 5 12.35 2.94 13.86
N ILE A 6 13.12 4.01 14.14
CA ILE A 6 13.49 5.01 13.12
C ILE A 6 14.25 4.37 11.96
N LYS A 7 15.24 3.52 12.26
CA LYS A 7 16.04 2.86 11.21
C LYS A 7 15.17 2.03 10.27
N ARG A 8 14.25 1.24 10.83
CA ARG A 8 13.31 0.40 10.06
C ARG A 8 12.34 1.24 9.24
N GLU A 9 11.81 2.30 9.85
CA GLU A 9 10.85 3.19 9.21
C GLU A 9 11.46 3.87 7.98
N ILE A 10 12.68 4.41 8.10
CA ILE A 10 13.38 5.05 6.99
C ILE A 10 13.70 4.04 5.89
N GLN A 11 14.21 2.86 6.25
CA GLN A 11 14.52 1.82 5.27
C GLN A 11 13.25 1.40 4.51
N PHE A 12 12.15 1.16 5.22
CA PHE A 12 10.88 0.79 4.61
C PHE A 12 10.33 1.91 3.72
N LEU A 13 10.38 3.16 4.17
CA LEU A 13 9.91 4.32 3.41
C LEU A 13 10.69 4.47 2.09
N VAL A 14 12.02 4.27 2.10
CA VAL A 14 12.84 4.31 0.88
C VAL A 14 12.43 3.21 -0.09
N TRP A 15 12.27 1.97 0.39
CA TRP A 15 11.82 0.85 -0.45
C TRP A 15 10.43 1.07 -1.02
N LEU A 16 9.50 1.56 -0.18
CA LEU A 16 8.14 1.88 -0.59
C LEU A 16 8.12 2.99 -1.65
N LEU A 17 8.92 4.05 -1.46
CA LEU A 17 8.99 5.16 -2.41
C LEU A 17 9.56 4.71 -3.77
N MET A 18 10.62 3.91 -3.77
CA MET A 18 11.19 3.34 -4.99
C MET A 18 10.19 2.43 -5.72
N PHE A 19 9.50 1.57 -4.97
CA PHE A 19 8.47 0.68 -5.51
C PHE A 19 7.30 1.45 -6.12
N THR A 20 6.78 2.44 -5.40
CA THR A 20 5.69 3.32 -5.86
C THR A 20 6.08 4.08 -7.12
N LEU A 21 7.28 4.68 -7.14
CA LEU A 21 7.73 5.46 -8.29
C LEU A 21 7.88 4.58 -9.54
N LEU A 22 8.50 3.40 -9.39
CA LEU A 22 8.66 2.44 -10.49
C LEU A 22 7.30 2.05 -11.08
N LEU A 23 6.37 1.62 -10.22
CA LEU A 23 5.04 1.21 -10.67
C LEU A 23 4.26 2.38 -11.28
N PHE A 24 4.32 3.57 -10.68
CA PHE A 24 3.64 4.75 -11.17
C PHE A 24 4.13 5.14 -12.57
N VAL A 25 5.45 5.16 -12.79
CA VAL A 25 6.02 5.50 -14.11
C VAL A 25 5.59 4.49 -15.17
N VAL A 26 5.65 3.18 -14.87
CA VAL A 26 5.21 2.14 -15.81
C VAL A 26 3.73 2.28 -16.14
N HIS A 27 2.88 2.46 -15.13
CA HIS A 27 1.43 2.57 -15.34
C HIS A 27 1.05 3.87 -16.05
N TRP A 28 1.70 4.98 -15.70
CA TRP A 28 1.54 6.26 -16.38
C TRP A 28 1.92 6.16 -17.85
N TYR A 29 3.05 5.51 -18.18
CA TYR A 29 3.49 5.31 -19.57
C TYR A 29 2.47 4.49 -20.38
N ILE A 30 1.92 3.43 -19.79
CA ILE A 30 0.86 2.61 -20.43
C ILE A 30 -0.38 3.47 -20.70
N LEU A 31 -0.87 4.23 -19.71
CA LEU A 31 -2.06 5.07 -19.90
C LEU A 31 -1.81 6.18 -20.92
N PHE A 32 -0.63 6.80 -20.90
CA PHE A 32 -0.28 7.85 -21.84
C PHE A 32 -0.25 7.35 -23.29
N HIS A 33 0.27 6.13 -23.53
CA HIS A 33 0.39 5.60 -24.89
C HIS A 33 -0.90 4.97 -25.43
N PHE A 34 -1.67 4.28 -24.57
CA PHE A 34 -2.83 3.49 -25.01
C PHE A 34 -4.19 4.16 -24.73
N TYR A 35 -4.24 5.16 -23.84
CA TYR A 35 -5.49 5.71 -23.30
C TYR A 35 -5.43 7.24 -23.10
N SER A 36 -4.68 7.97 -23.94
CA SER A 36 -4.47 9.43 -23.80
C SER A 36 -5.75 10.27 -23.80
N ASP A 37 -6.80 9.78 -24.46
CA ASP A 37 -8.02 10.54 -24.71
C ASP A 37 -9.12 10.26 -23.67
N ILE A 38 -8.86 9.38 -22.70
CA ILE A 38 -9.82 9.00 -21.66
C ILE A 38 -9.68 9.90 -20.43
N THR A 39 -10.79 10.47 -19.99
CA THR A 39 -10.88 11.15 -18.70
C THR A 39 -11.22 10.16 -17.59
N LEU A 40 -10.28 9.96 -16.67
CA LEU A 40 -10.45 9.08 -15.51
C LEU A 40 -11.09 9.85 -14.35
N VAL A 41 -12.11 9.26 -13.70
CA VAL A 41 -12.71 9.80 -12.46
C VAL A 41 -11.70 9.73 -11.31
N LEU A 42 -10.97 8.62 -11.20
CA LEU A 42 -9.84 8.48 -10.28
C LEU A 42 -8.51 8.72 -11.00
N PRO A 43 -7.85 9.88 -10.81
CA PRO A 43 -6.57 10.15 -11.44
C PRO A 43 -5.47 9.27 -10.84
N LEU A 44 -4.51 8.86 -11.67
CA LEU A 44 -3.48 7.89 -11.28
C LEU A 44 -2.72 8.27 -10.00
N TRP A 45 -2.39 9.55 -9.85
CA TRP A 45 -1.64 10.04 -8.69
C TRP A 45 -2.40 9.81 -7.37
N SER A 46 -3.74 9.88 -7.37
CA SER A 46 -4.53 9.66 -6.16
C SER A 46 -4.57 8.18 -5.79
N ILE A 47 -4.62 7.29 -6.78
CA ILE A 47 -4.57 5.83 -6.59
C ILE A 47 -3.25 5.43 -5.92
N TYR A 48 -2.12 5.86 -6.48
CA TYR A 48 -0.79 5.56 -5.94
C TYR A 48 -0.53 6.24 -4.60
N GLY A 49 -1.02 7.48 -4.43
CA GLY A 49 -0.97 8.18 -3.14
C GLY A 49 -1.73 7.43 -2.05
N PHE A 50 -2.94 6.96 -2.35
CA PHE A 50 -3.75 6.15 -1.44
C PHE A 50 -3.03 4.86 -1.00
N HIS A 51 -2.52 4.08 -1.96
CA HIS A 51 -1.81 2.83 -1.66
C HIS A 51 -0.51 3.07 -0.89
N PHE A 52 0.26 4.09 -1.27
CA PHE A 52 1.47 4.49 -0.54
C PHE A 52 1.16 4.86 0.91
N ILE A 53 0.17 5.74 1.13
CA ILE A 53 -0.18 6.21 2.48
C ILE A 53 -0.69 5.04 3.33
N THR A 54 -1.58 4.20 2.80
CA THR A 54 -2.17 3.10 3.57
C THR A 54 -1.15 2.04 3.94
N VAL A 55 -0.28 1.63 3.00
CA VAL A 55 0.80 0.68 3.27
C VAL A 55 1.82 1.26 4.26
N PHE A 56 2.15 2.54 4.13
CA PHE A 56 3.01 3.23 5.09
C PHE A 56 2.41 3.21 6.50
N LEU A 57 1.14 3.64 6.65
CA LEU A 57 0.46 3.64 7.95
C LEU A 57 0.38 2.25 8.59
N VAL A 58 0.03 1.22 7.83
CA VAL A 58 -0.01 -0.17 8.33
C VAL A 58 1.36 -0.58 8.86
N TYR A 59 2.42 -0.35 8.09
CA TYR A 59 3.78 -0.66 8.51
C TYR A 59 4.19 0.13 9.75
N SER A 60 3.97 1.45 9.79
CA SER A 60 4.33 2.31 10.93
C SER A 60 3.68 1.84 12.23
N ILE A 61 2.39 1.48 12.18
CA ILE A 61 1.63 0.99 13.34
C ILE A 61 2.25 -0.31 13.88
N ILE A 62 2.61 -1.23 12.97
CA ILE A 62 3.20 -2.52 13.33
C ILE A 62 4.62 -2.33 13.87
N ASN A 63 5.45 -1.55 13.18
CA ASN A 63 6.82 -1.25 13.58
C ASN A 63 6.87 -0.55 14.95
N PHE A 64 5.92 0.35 15.22
CA PHE A 64 5.77 0.99 16.51
C PHE A 64 5.45 -0.05 17.61
N LYS A 65 4.45 -0.90 17.40
CA LYS A 65 4.05 -1.90 18.41
C LYS A 65 5.08 -3.00 18.64
N GLU A 66 5.78 -3.42 17.60
CA GLU A 66 6.89 -4.36 17.76
C GLU A 66 8.05 -3.73 18.52
N SER A 67 8.34 -2.45 18.28
CA SER A 67 9.40 -1.71 18.98
C SER A 67 9.10 -1.50 20.47
N GLU A 68 7.84 -1.67 20.90
CA GLU A 68 7.41 -1.73 22.30
C GLU A 68 7.45 -3.16 22.89
N GLY A 69 7.80 -4.18 22.10
CA GLY A 69 7.89 -5.58 22.54
C GLY A 69 6.55 -6.34 22.55
N ASN A 70 5.53 -5.88 21.80
CA ASN A 70 4.21 -6.51 21.78
C ASN A 70 4.20 -7.80 20.93
N LYS A 71 3.90 -8.94 21.55
CA LYS A 71 3.87 -10.26 20.88
C LYS A 71 2.68 -10.47 19.92
N ASN A 72 1.69 -9.57 19.92
CA ASN A 72 0.45 -9.70 19.12
C ASN A 72 0.48 -8.88 17.82
N VAL A 73 1.65 -8.50 17.32
CA VAL A 73 1.82 -7.73 16.08
C VAL A 73 1.19 -8.37 14.85
N PHE A 74 1.10 -9.70 14.78
CA PHE A 74 0.42 -10.40 13.68
C PHE A 74 -1.10 -10.16 13.70
N ILE A 75 -1.73 -10.15 14.88
CA ILE A 75 -3.16 -9.83 15.03
C ILE A 75 -3.42 -8.38 14.64
N LEU A 76 -2.51 -7.47 15.03
CA LEU A 76 -2.58 -6.07 14.64
C LEU A 76 -2.46 -5.88 13.13
N PHE A 77 -1.54 -6.60 12.48
CA PHE A 77 -1.40 -6.58 11.02
C PHE A 77 -2.68 -7.03 10.32
N MET A 78 -3.28 -8.15 10.75
CA MET A 78 -4.53 -8.64 10.17
C MET A 78 -5.67 -7.60 10.33
N GLY A 79 -5.82 -7.03 11.53
CA GLY A 79 -6.83 -6.00 11.79
C GLY A 79 -6.62 -4.72 10.96
N ALA A 80 -5.39 -4.24 10.86
CA ALA A 80 -5.04 -3.07 10.06
C ALA A 80 -5.30 -3.32 8.55
N THR A 81 -4.99 -4.53 8.08
CA THR A 81 -5.26 -4.94 6.69
C THR A 81 -6.76 -5.00 6.40
N LEU A 82 -7.58 -5.51 7.34
CA LEU A 82 -9.05 -5.49 7.19
C LEU A 82 -9.60 -4.06 7.09
N ILE A 83 -9.11 -3.14 7.93
CA ILE A 83 -9.50 -1.72 7.86
C ILE A 83 -9.08 -1.13 6.49
N LYS A 84 -7.88 -1.44 6.01
CA LYS A 84 -7.39 -1.03 4.68
C LYS A 84 -8.29 -1.55 3.54
N MET A 85 -8.82 -2.76 3.65
CA MET A 85 -9.79 -3.29 2.69
C MET A 85 -11.10 -2.51 2.68
N ILE A 86 -11.59 -2.08 3.85
CA ILE A 86 -12.77 -1.20 3.93
C ILE A 86 -12.47 0.17 3.29
N LEU A 87 -11.31 0.76 3.60
CA LEU A 87 -10.89 2.03 3.00
C LEU A 87 -10.76 1.95 1.48
N THR A 88 -10.33 0.80 0.96
CA THR A 88 -10.25 0.52 -0.48
C THR A 88 -11.64 0.60 -1.14
N ILE A 89 -12.66 0.00 -0.52
CA ILE A 89 -14.04 0.08 -1.01
C ILE A 89 -14.54 1.53 -0.97
N VAL A 90 -14.27 2.25 0.12
CA VAL A 90 -14.65 3.67 0.26
C VAL A 90 -13.96 4.53 -0.81
N PHE A 91 -12.70 4.26 -1.14
CA PHE A 91 -11.97 4.99 -2.17
C PHE A 91 -12.54 4.73 -3.58
N LEU A 92 -13.01 3.51 -3.85
CA LEU A 92 -13.66 3.13 -5.11
C LEU A 92 -15.13 3.60 -5.23
N LEU A 93 -15.72 4.07 -4.13
CA LEU A 93 -17.13 4.46 -4.08
C LEU A 93 -17.59 5.41 -5.20
N PRO A 94 -16.80 6.42 -5.64
CA PRO A 94 -17.20 7.30 -6.74
C PRO A 94 -17.49 6.55 -8.04
N ILE A 95 -16.70 5.53 -8.36
CA ILE A 95 -16.89 4.69 -9.56
C ILE A 95 -18.07 3.74 -9.37
N LEU A 96 -18.22 3.17 -8.16
CA LEU A 96 -19.29 2.22 -7.86
C LEU A 96 -20.68 2.85 -7.90
N LEU A 97 -20.81 4.09 -7.41
CA LEU A 97 -22.11 4.79 -7.35
C LEU A 97 -22.48 5.48 -8.67
N LYS A 98 -21.50 5.85 -9.49
CA LYS A 98 -21.73 6.50 -10.78
C LYS A 98 -20.83 5.89 -11.85
N PRO A 99 -21.19 4.68 -12.34
CA PRO A 99 -20.43 4.04 -13.41
C PRO A 99 -20.43 4.92 -14.66
N ASN A 100 -19.25 5.08 -15.26
CA ASN A 100 -19.08 5.64 -16.60
C ASN A 100 -18.77 4.50 -17.60
N ASP A 101 -18.69 4.81 -18.89
CA ASP A 101 -18.36 3.84 -19.94
C ASP A 101 -16.99 3.17 -19.73
N ASN A 102 -16.12 3.78 -18.92
CA ASN A 102 -14.76 3.31 -18.61
C ASN A 102 -14.63 2.68 -17.21
N ALA A 103 -15.74 2.38 -16.52
CA ALA A 103 -15.70 1.96 -15.11
C ALA A 103 -14.83 0.71 -14.91
N THR A 104 -14.87 -0.23 -15.85
CA THR A 104 -14.02 -1.42 -15.85
C THR A 104 -12.53 -1.06 -15.86
N LEU A 105 -12.11 -0.14 -16.73
CA LEU A 105 -10.72 0.33 -16.81
C LEU A 105 -10.30 1.00 -15.49
N GLU A 106 -11.16 1.83 -14.90
CA GLU A 106 -10.84 2.49 -13.63
C GLU A 106 -10.70 1.51 -12.45
N VAL A 107 -11.55 0.49 -12.40
CA VAL A 107 -11.44 -0.60 -11.44
C VAL A 107 -10.11 -1.34 -11.61
N PHE A 108 -9.71 -1.67 -12.84
CA PHE A 108 -8.41 -2.30 -13.10
C PHE A 108 -7.23 -1.39 -12.73
N ASN A 109 -7.30 -0.11 -13.07
CA ASN A 109 -6.29 0.88 -12.72
C ASN A 109 -6.10 1.00 -11.21
N PHE A 110 -7.13 0.71 -10.42
CA PHE A 110 -7.03 0.68 -8.97
C PHE A 110 -6.55 -0.67 -8.41
N PHE A 111 -7.14 -1.79 -8.87
CA PHE A 111 -6.93 -3.11 -8.27
C PHE A 111 -5.58 -3.73 -8.61
N ILE A 112 -5.03 -3.48 -9.81
CA ILE A 112 -3.70 -4.00 -10.17
C ILE A 112 -2.64 -3.43 -9.21
N PRO A 113 -2.53 -2.09 -9.03
CA PRO A 113 -1.67 -1.54 -7.99
C PRO A 113 -2.00 -2.06 -6.59
N TYR A 114 -3.27 -2.14 -6.21
CA TYR A 114 -3.68 -2.67 -4.89
C TYR A 114 -3.03 -4.02 -4.57
N PHE A 115 -3.10 -4.98 -5.48
CA PHE A 115 -2.51 -6.31 -5.25
C PHE A 115 -0.98 -6.26 -5.18
N LEU A 116 -0.33 -5.42 -6.00
CA LEU A 116 1.12 -5.24 -5.96
C LEU A 116 1.58 -4.62 -4.63
N PHE A 117 0.88 -3.60 -4.16
CA PHE A 117 1.14 -2.97 -2.86
C PHE A 117 0.85 -3.90 -1.68
N LEU A 118 -0.22 -4.70 -1.75
CA LEU A 118 -0.54 -5.71 -0.75
C LEU A 118 0.54 -6.80 -0.69
N ALA A 119 1.01 -7.29 -1.84
CA ALA A 119 2.09 -8.27 -1.90
C ALA A 119 3.39 -7.70 -1.32
N PHE A 120 3.75 -6.47 -1.69
CA PHE A 120 4.90 -5.76 -1.13
C PHE A 120 4.80 -5.64 0.40
N GLU A 121 3.66 -5.19 0.92
CA GLU A 121 3.38 -5.05 2.35
C GLU A 121 3.55 -6.38 3.10
N ILE A 122 2.95 -7.46 2.60
CA ILE A 122 3.04 -8.80 3.22
C ILE A 122 4.50 -9.28 3.27
N VAL A 123 5.26 -9.11 2.17
CA VAL A 123 6.66 -9.54 2.11
C VAL A 123 7.50 -8.77 3.11
N GLN A 124 7.37 -7.44 3.15
CA GLN A 124 8.15 -6.58 4.04
C GLN A 124 7.86 -6.86 5.51
N ILE A 125 6.58 -6.98 5.89
CA ILE A 125 6.18 -7.27 7.27
C ILE A 125 6.61 -8.68 7.68
N THR A 126 6.45 -9.67 6.80
CA THR A 126 6.86 -11.05 7.11
C THR A 126 8.37 -11.15 7.34
N PHE A 127 9.16 -10.51 6.48
CA PHE A 127 10.62 -10.46 6.62
C PHE A 127 11.02 -9.78 7.93
N PHE A 128 10.40 -8.63 8.22
CA PHE A 128 10.58 -7.87 9.45
C PHE A 128 10.28 -8.68 10.72
N LEU A 129 9.15 -9.40 10.74
CA LEU A 129 8.75 -10.21 11.91
C LEU A 129 9.70 -11.39 12.11
N LYS A 130 10.13 -12.06 11.03
CA LYS A 130 11.05 -13.20 11.10
C LYS A 130 12.43 -12.81 11.62
N GLU A 131 13.00 -11.70 11.12
CA GLU A 131 14.31 -11.21 11.56
C GLU A 131 14.36 -10.90 13.07
N ASN A 132 13.23 -10.51 13.67
CA ASN A 132 13.16 -10.24 15.12
C ASN A 132 13.00 -11.50 15.97
N GLN A 133 12.29 -12.52 15.47
CA GLN A 133 12.20 -13.79 16.17
C GLN A 133 13.56 -14.50 16.27
N ASP A 134 14.38 -14.40 15.22
CA ASP A 134 15.71 -15.01 15.20
C ASP A 134 16.74 -14.25 16.06
N ARG A 135 16.56 -12.95 16.31
CA ARG A 135 17.42 -12.15 17.23
C ARG A 135 17.16 -12.38 18.72
N ASN A 136 16.00 -12.93 19.08
CA ASN A 136 15.59 -13.16 20.48
C ASN A 136 15.73 -14.63 20.93
N LYS A 137 16.31 -15.49 20.09
CA LYS A 137 16.74 -16.85 20.43
C LYS A 137 18.23 -16.87 20.75
#